data_AF-A0A949EK60-F1
#
_entry.id   AF-A0A949EK60-F1
#
_cell.length_a   1.000
_cell.length_b   1.000
_cell.length_c   1.000
_cell.angle_alpha   90.00
_cell.angle_beta   90.00
_cell.angle_gamma   90.00
#
_symmetry.space_group_name_H-M   'P 1'
#
loop_
_entity.id
_entity.type
_entity.pdbx_description
1 polymer ?
#
loop_
_entity_poly.entity_id
_entity_poly.type
_entity_poly.pdbx_seq_one_letter_code
_entity_poly.pdbx_strand_id
1 'polypeptide(L)'
;MTEGWFWGFLEDLWRTKGREAMMGGMVDDPDPQIQAASHYIMSHALLPRECNKIPVGTVVNMGGLLLAKGIQRKTMEAIMMILAHNGSDEALDALRKYNMRPAKGLEVFAEMALDECKSWNDGTVMKVDLVKGLV
;
A
#
# COMPACT_ATOMS: atom_id res chain seq x y z
N MET A 1 -10.81 -11.93 5.87
CA MET A 1 -10.39 -10.83 6.78
C MET A 1 -11.52 -9.82 6.93
N THR A 2 -11.77 -9.28 8.13
CA THR A 2 -12.70 -8.14 8.39
C THR A 2 -11.92 -6.84 8.61
N GLU A 3 -12.57 -5.67 8.56
CA GLU A 3 -11.90 -4.39 8.86
C GLU A 3 -11.28 -4.37 10.26
N GLY A 4 -12.01 -4.83 11.28
CA GLY A 4 -11.50 -4.87 12.66
C GLY A 4 -10.26 -5.76 12.81
N TRP A 5 -10.26 -6.92 12.15
CA TRP A 5 -9.09 -7.80 12.15
C TRP A 5 -7.90 -7.16 11.39
N PHE A 6 -8.15 -6.49 10.26
CA PHE A 6 -7.13 -5.77 9.52
C PHE A 6 -6.45 -4.69 10.37
N TRP A 7 -7.23 -3.81 11.02
CA TRP A 7 -6.67 -2.73 11.82
C TRP A 7 -5.93 -3.25 13.06
N GLY A 8 -6.43 -4.29 13.72
CA GLY A 8 -5.72 -4.93 14.83
C GLY A 8 -4.40 -5.58 14.39
N PHE A 9 -4.38 -6.23 13.22
CA PHE A 9 -3.15 -6.76 12.62
C PHE A 9 -2.14 -5.64 12.31
N LEU A 10 -2.59 -4.56 11.69
CA LEU A 10 -1.72 -3.44 11.31
C LEU A 10 -1.15 -2.72 12.53
N GLU A 11 -1.96 -2.55 13.58
CA GLU A 11 -1.52 -1.98 14.85
C GLU A 11 -0.45 -2.85 15.52
N ASP A 12 -0.61 -4.17 15.52
CA ASP A 12 0.40 -5.09 16.05
C ASP A 12 1.71 -5.02 15.26
N LEU A 13 1.65 -4.93 13.92
CA LEU A 13 2.84 -4.70 13.11
C LEU A 13 3.53 -3.38 13.45
N TRP A 14 2.79 -2.28 13.57
CA TRP A 14 3.38 -0.99 13.94
C TRP A 14 4.03 -1.03 15.31
N ARG A 15 3.44 -1.76 16.27
CA ARG A 15 4.01 -1.90 17.62
C ARG A 15 5.27 -2.76 17.63
N THR A 16 5.29 -3.85 16.88
CA THR A 16 6.37 -4.86 16.95
C THR A 16 7.50 -4.59 15.98
N LYS A 17 7.22 -3.97 14.82
CA LYS A 17 8.18 -3.71 13.74
C LYS A 17 8.45 -2.22 13.53
N GLY A 18 7.53 -1.36 13.94
CA GLY A 18 7.58 0.07 13.65
C GLY A 18 6.95 0.42 12.30
N ARG A 19 7.05 1.71 11.96
CA ARG A 19 6.59 2.27 10.68
C ARG A 19 7.76 2.60 9.78
N GLU A 20 7.53 2.57 8.48
CA GLU A 20 8.48 3.11 7.52
C GLU A 20 8.67 4.61 7.74
N ALA A 21 9.90 5.08 7.58
CA ALA A 21 10.19 6.50 7.71
C ALA A 21 9.69 7.22 6.45
N MET A 22 8.75 8.13 6.62
CA MET A 22 8.24 8.93 5.51
C MET A 22 8.75 10.38 5.66
N MET A 23 9.42 10.89 4.62
CA MET A 23 9.53 12.35 4.43
C MET A 23 8.34 12.81 3.60
N GLY A 24 7.52 13.70 4.16
CA GLY A 24 6.35 14.25 3.47
C GLY A 24 6.34 15.77 3.52
N GLY A 25 5.94 16.38 2.40
CA GLY A 25 5.53 17.77 2.31
C GLY A 25 4.14 17.83 1.67
N MET A 26 3.28 18.73 2.14
CA MET A 26 1.99 18.96 1.47
C MET A 26 2.21 19.77 0.20
N VAL A 27 1.59 19.33 -0.89
CA VAL A 27 1.51 20.11 -2.13
C VAL A 27 0.12 20.76 -2.14
N ASP A 28 0.08 22.08 -2.02
CA ASP A 28 -1.16 22.85 -2.12
C ASP A 28 -1.39 23.23 -3.59
N ASP A 29 -2.01 22.32 -4.33
CA ASP A 29 -2.35 22.49 -5.75
C ASP A 29 -3.86 22.26 -5.95
N PRO A 30 -4.57 23.12 -6.73
CA PRO A 30 -5.99 22.96 -6.98
C PRO A 30 -6.35 21.78 -7.90
N ASP A 31 -5.39 21.16 -8.60
CA ASP A 31 -5.63 20.02 -9.49
C ASP A 31 -5.99 18.76 -8.67
N PRO A 32 -7.20 18.18 -8.89
CA PRO A 32 -7.63 16.97 -8.19
C PRO A 32 -6.70 15.76 -8.37
N GLN A 33 -6.00 15.65 -9.51
CA GLN A 33 -5.03 14.57 -9.74
C GLN A 33 -3.79 14.76 -8.89
N ILE A 34 -3.28 16.00 -8.79
CA ILE A 34 -2.12 16.33 -7.94
C ILE A 34 -2.47 16.13 -6.47
N GLN A 35 -3.68 16.49 -6.05
CA GLN A 35 -4.15 16.22 -4.69
C GLN A 35 -4.26 14.72 -4.39
N ALA A 36 -4.79 13.92 -5.31
CA ALA A 36 -4.89 12.48 -5.14
C ALA A 36 -3.50 11.82 -5.09
N ALA A 37 -2.56 12.27 -5.91
CA ALA A 37 -1.17 11.81 -5.88
C ALA A 37 -0.46 12.22 -4.57
N SER A 38 -0.67 13.46 -4.10
CA SER A 38 -0.17 13.92 -2.82
C SER A 38 -0.72 13.07 -1.67
N HIS A 39 -2.02 12.76 -1.68
CA HIS A 39 -2.65 11.87 -0.70
C HIS A 39 -2.08 10.45 -0.73
N TYR A 40 -1.80 9.90 -1.92
CA TYR A 40 -1.11 8.62 -2.07
C TYR A 40 0.28 8.66 -1.42
N ILE A 41 1.08 9.68 -1.75
CA ILE A 41 2.41 9.88 -1.16
C ILE A 41 2.28 9.95 0.37
N MET A 42 1.42 10.80 0.91
CA MET A 42 1.18 10.92 2.36
C MET A 42 0.73 9.62 3.04
N SER A 43 0.05 8.75 2.31
CA SER A 43 -0.42 7.46 2.84
C SER A 43 0.71 6.46 3.10
N HIS A 44 1.95 6.71 2.66
CA HIS A 44 3.12 5.91 3.03
C HIS A 44 3.39 5.91 4.54
N ALA A 45 2.88 6.91 5.28
CA ALA A 45 2.91 6.91 6.74
C ALA A 45 2.15 5.72 7.38
N LEU A 46 1.31 5.01 6.61
CA LEU A 46 0.60 3.81 7.03
C LEU A 46 1.43 2.53 6.88
N LEU A 47 2.57 2.56 6.17
CA LEU A 47 3.37 1.39 5.89
C LEU A 47 4.06 0.86 7.17
N PRO A 48 3.82 -0.40 7.56
CA PRO A 48 4.64 -1.05 8.56
C PRO A 48 6.01 -1.39 7.96
N ARG A 49 7.05 -1.40 8.80
CA ARG A 49 8.34 -1.94 8.37
C ARG A 49 8.22 -3.40 7.99
N GLU A 50 9.07 -3.84 7.07
CA GLU A 50 9.07 -5.22 6.56
C GLU A 50 7.72 -5.62 5.94
N CYS A 51 6.99 -4.69 5.32
CA CYS A 51 5.72 -4.99 4.66
C CYS A 51 5.85 -6.06 3.55
N ASN A 52 7.03 -6.17 2.93
CA ASN A 52 7.40 -7.22 1.99
C ASN A 52 7.55 -8.62 2.62
N LYS A 53 7.59 -8.72 3.95
CA LYS A 53 7.65 -10.00 4.69
C LYS A 53 6.28 -10.44 5.22
N ILE A 54 5.21 -9.70 4.93
CA ILE A 54 3.85 -10.11 5.32
C ILE A 54 3.53 -11.46 4.67
N PRO A 55 3.06 -12.47 5.43
CA PRO A 55 2.79 -13.79 4.87
C PRO A 55 1.79 -13.74 3.73
N VAL A 56 2.01 -14.53 2.67
CA VAL A 56 1.16 -14.58 1.48
C VAL A 56 -0.32 -14.81 1.83
N GLY A 57 -0.62 -15.70 2.78
CA GLY A 57 -2.00 -15.91 3.23
C GLY A 57 -2.67 -14.64 3.79
N THR A 58 -1.89 -13.74 4.38
CA THR A 58 -2.38 -12.43 4.85
C THR A 58 -2.54 -11.46 3.69
N VAL A 59 -1.62 -11.45 2.72
CA VAL A 59 -1.73 -10.64 1.48
C VAL A 59 -3.00 -11.00 0.71
N VAL A 60 -3.27 -12.29 0.51
CA VAL A 60 -4.51 -12.78 -0.14
C VAL A 60 -5.74 -12.33 0.65
N ASN A 61 -5.70 -12.40 1.98
CA ASN A 61 -6.78 -11.94 2.84
C ASN A 61 -7.04 -10.42 2.72
N MET A 62 -5.99 -9.60 2.62
CA MET A 62 -6.09 -8.16 2.38
C MET A 62 -6.69 -7.88 1.00
N GLY A 63 -6.23 -8.57 -0.04
CA GLY A 63 -6.81 -8.46 -1.39
C GLY A 63 -8.30 -8.82 -1.43
N GLY A 64 -8.70 -9.87 -0.71
CA GLY A 64 -10.10 -10.24 -0.54
C GLY A 64 -10.92 -9.16 0.18
N LEU A 65 -10.35 -8.53 1.22
CA LEU A 65 -11.00 -7.43 1.93
C LEU A 65 -11.12 -6.18 1.03
N LEU A 66 -10.09 -5.83 0.25
CA LEU A 66 -10.10 -4.68 -0.66
C LEU A 66 -11.25 -4.76 -1.69
N LEU A 67 -11.59 -5.98 -2.13
CA LEU A 67 -12.67 -6.23 -3.10
C LEU A 67 -14.05 -6.38 -2.45
N ALA A 68 -14.14 -6.36 -1.11
CA ALA A 68 -15.40 -6.51 -0.41
C ALA A 68 -16.27 -5.23 -0.50
N LYS A 69 -17.59 -5.41 -0.38
CA LYS A 69 -18.53 -4.27 -0.35
C LYS A 69 -18.58 -3.63 1.04
N GLY A 70 -18.82 -2.32 1.08
CA GLY A 70 -19.05 -1.60 2.34
C GLY A 70 -17.79 -1.31 3.15
N ILE A 71 -16.61 -1.48 2.55
CA ILE A 71 -15.33 -1.21 3.21
C ILE A 71 -15.08 0.29 3.26
N GLN A 72 -14.54 0.77 4.38
CA GLN A 72 -14.26 2.19 4.55
C GLN A 72 -13.10 2.61 3.64
N ARG A 73 -13.18 3.83 3.13
CA ARG A 73 -12.15 4.43 2.26
C ARG A 73 -10.75 4.31 2.85
N LYS A 74 -10.57 4.69 4.11
CA LYS A 74 -9.27 4.59 4.81
C LYS A 74 -8.71 3.17 4.87
N THR A 75 -9.58 2.16 4.94
CA THR A 75 -9.17 0.75 4.96
C THR A 75 -8.69 0.33 3.57
N MET A 76 -9.40 0.74 2.52
CA MET A 76 -8.99 0.50 1.13
C MET A 76 -7.63 1.16 0.84
N GLU A 77 -7.44 2.43 1.23
CA GLU A 77 -6.19 3.16 1.06
C GLU A 77 -5.02 2.47 1.80
N ALA A 78 -5.21 2.08 3.06
CA ALA A 78 -4.19 1.37 3.84
C ALA A 78 -3.83 0.01 3.22
N ILE A 79 -4.83 -0.76 2.77
CA ILE A 79 -4.58 -2.05 2.10
C ILE A 79 -3.83 -1.83 0.79
N MET A 80 -4.28 -0.91 -0.07
CA MET A 80 -3.62 -0.64 -1.35
C MET A 80 -2.16 -0.24 -1.14
N MET A 81 -1.88 0.60 -0.13
CA MET A 81 -0.53 1.00 0.21
C MET A 81 0.36 -0.19 0.61
N ILE A 82 -0.13 -1.08 1.48
CA ILE A 82 0.59 -2.28 1.91
C ILE A 82 0.82 -3.24 0.73
N LEU A 83 -0.20 -3.46 -0.11
CA LEU A 83 -0.09 -4.33 -1.28
C LEU A 83 0.89 -3.77 -2.32
N ALA A 84 0.90 -2.44 -2.53
CA ALA A 84 1.81 -1.78 -3.47
C ALA A 84 3.28 -2.05 -3.12
N HIS A 85 3.60 -2.12 -1.83
CA HIS A 85 4.95 -2.27 -1.30
C HIS A 85 5.32 -3.71 -0.91
N ASN A 86 4.39 -4.65 -1.02
CA ASN A 86 4.66 -6.04 -0.63
C ASN A 86 5.53 -6.76 -1.67
N GLY A 87 5.31 -6.51 -2.96
CA GLY A 87 6.10 -7.08 -4.05
C GLY A 87 5.86 -8.58 -4.32
N SER A 88 4.69 -9.12 -3.95
CA SER A 88 4.27 -10.47 -4.33
C SER A 88 3.31 -10.46 -5.53
N ASP A 89 3.23 -11.59 -6.23
CA ASP A 89 2.28 -11.80 -7.34
C ASP A 89 0.82 -11.69 -6.87
N GLU A 90 0.50 -12.15 -5.64
CA GLU A 90 -0.83 -12.03 -5.07
C GLU A 90 -1.22 -10.59 -4.77
N ALA A 91 -0.27 -9.77 -4.33
CA ALA A 91 -0.50 -8.35 -4.14
C ALA A 91 -0.78 -7.65 -5.48
N LEU A 92 0.00 -7.99 -6.51
CA LEU A 92 -0.19 -7.48 -7.86
C LEU A 92 -1.53 -7.89 -8.45
N ASP A 93 -1.93 -9.16 -8.30
CA ASP A 93 -3.23 -9.66 -8.76
C ASP A 93 -4.40 -8.96 -8.05
N ALA A 94 -4.31 -8.77 -6.73
CA ALA A 94 -5.33 -8.04 -5.97
C ALA A 94 -5.49 -6.59 -6.44
N LEU A 95 -4.37 -5.88 -6.66
CA LEU A 95 -4.39 -4.50 -7.15
C LEU A 95 -4.90 -4.40 -8.59
N ARG A 96 -4.52 -5.33 -9.47
CA ARG A 96 -5.07 -5.43 -10.84
C ARG A 96 -6.59 -5.61 -10.80
N LYS A 97 -7.08 -6.49 -9.93
CA LYS A 97 -8.52 -6.74 -9.79
C LYS A 97 -9.27 -5.52 -9.29
N TYR A 98 -8.73 -4.82 -8.29
CA TYR A 98 -9.37 -3.60 -7.78
C TYR A 98 -9.40 -2.47 -8.83
N ASN A 99 -8.31 -2.31 -9.59
CA ASN A 99 -8.20 -1.29 -10.65
C ASN A 99 -9.19 -1.47 -11.81
N MET A 100 -9.79 -2.65 -12.00
CA MET A 100 -10.85 -2.82 -13.00
C MET A 100 -12.11 -2.01 -12.67
N ARG A 101 -12.36 -1.74 -11.39
CA ARG A 101 -13.52 -0.96 -10.93
C ARG A 101 -13.24 -0.34 -9.54
N PRO A 102 -12.34 0.65 -9.46
CA PRO A 102 -12.03 1.32 -8.20
C PRO A 102 -13.27 2.03 -7.64
N ALA A 103 -13.31 2.23 -6.33
CA ALA A 103 -14.32 3.08 -5.71
C ALA A 103 -14.14 4.55 -6.17
N LYS A 104 -15.25 5.28 -6.29
CA LYS A 104 -15.25 6.68 -6.74
C LYS A 104 -14.31 7.53 -5.88
N GLY A 105 -13.40 8.25 -6.52
CA GLY A 105 -12.42 9.12 -5.87
C GLY A 105 -11.16 8.40 -5.37
N LEU A 106 -10.96 7.13 -5.74
CA LEU A 106 -9.75 6.35 -5.50
C LEU A 106 -9.06 5.90 -6.80
N GLU A 107 -9.48 6.40 -7.96
CA GLU A 107 -8.97 6.00 -9.27
C GLU A 107 -7.45 6.23 -9.39
N VAL A 108 -7.00 7.46 -9.14
CA VAL A 108 -5.58 7.83 -9.18
C VAL A 108 -4.78 7.07 -8.12
N PHE A 109 -5.32 6.92 -6.91
CA PHE A 109 -4.68 6.18 -5.82
C PHE A 109 -4.46 4.70 -6.21
N ALA A 110 -5.47 4.08 -6.82
CA ALA A 110 -5.43 2.69 -7.26
C ALA A 110 -4.42 2.48 -8.39
N GLU A 111 -4.36 3.41 -9.33
CA GLU A 111 -3.41 3.38 -10.46
C GLU A 111 -1.97 3.46 -9.94
N MET A 112 -1.68 4.42 -9.06
CA MET A 112 -0.36 4.57 -8.45
C MET A 112 0.05 3.34 -7.64
N ALA A 113 -0.86 2.79 -6.82
CA ALA A 113 -0.61 1.57 -6.06
C ALA A 113 -0.24 0.39 -6.98
N LEU A 114 -0.94 0.26 -8.11
CA LEU A 114 -0.69 -0.80 -9.08
C LEU A 114 0.66 -0.62 -9.78
N ASP A 115 0.98 0.60 -10.21
CA ASP A 115 2.24 0.88 -10.91
C ASP A 115 3.46 0.71 -10.01
N GLU A 116 3.35 1.11 -8.75
CA GLU A 116 4.38 0.84 -7.76
C GLU A 116 4.57 -0.67 -7.54
N CYS A 117 3.47 -1.43 -7.38
CA CYS A 117 3.53 -2.88 -7.24
C CYS A 117 4.17 -3.57 -8.46
N LYS A 118 3.86 -3.11 -9.68
CA LYS A 118 4.52 -3.60 -10.91
C LYS A 118 6.01 -3.33 -10.86
N SER A 119 6.41 -2.12 -10.48
CA SER A 119 7.82 -1.71 -10.44
C SER A 119 8.63 -2.54 -9.43
N TRP A 120 8.03 -2.93 -8.30
CA TRP A 120 8.64 -3.86 -7.35
C TRP A 120 8.78 -5.29 -7.89
N ASN A 121 7.78 -5.79 -8.64
CA ASN A 121 7.79 -7.13 -9.22
C ASN A 121 8.72 -7.26 -10.44
N ASP A 122 8.78 -6.22 -11.27
CA ASP A 122 9.63 -6.17 -12.47
C ASP A 122 11.11 -5.94 -12.12
N GLY A 123 11.44 -5.71 -10.85
CA GLY A 123 12.80 -5.44 -10.36
C GLY A 123 13.36 -4.09 -10.80
N THR A 124 12.51 -3.18 -11.30
CA THR A 124 12.90 -1.84 -11.76
C THR A 124 13.12 -0.87 -10.60
N VAL A 125 12.53 -1.13 -9.42
CA VAL A 125 12.93 -0.51 -8.17
C VAL A 125 14.08 -1.31 -7.59
N MET A 126 15.32 -0.78 -7.69
CA MET A 126 16.44 -1.38 -6.98
C MET A 126 16.07 -1.50 -5.50
N LYS A 127 16.16 -2.72 -4.96
CA LYS A 127 16.17 -2.94 -3.52
C LYS A 127 17.22 -2.01 -2.95
N VAL A 128 16.79 -0.93 -2.28
CA VAL A 128 17.69 -0.11 -1.48
C VAL A 128 18.01 -0.93 -0.24
N ASP A 129 18.74 -2.02 -0.45
CA ASP A 129 19.47 -2.70 0.60
C ASP A 129 20.52 -1.69 1.07
N LEU A 130 20.21 -1.08 2.21
CA LEU A 130 21.16 -0.83 3.29
C LEU A 130 22.60 -1.14 2.89
N VAL A 131 23.32 -0.14 2.39
CA VAL A 131 24.78 -0.10 2.51
C VAL A 131 25.08 0.13 3.99
N LYS A 132 24.86 -0.92 4.79
CA LYS A 132 25.54 -1.14 6.05
C LYS A 132 26.80 -1.92 5.72
N GLY A 133 27.92 -1.22 5.76
CA GLY A 133 29.25 -1.82 5.90
C GLY A 133 30.02 -2.00 4.60
N LEU A 134 30.79 -0.97 4.25
CA LEU A 134 32.12 -1.14 3.67
C LEU A 134 33.04 -0.08 4.31
N VAL A 135 33.82 -0.58 5.27
CA VAL A 135 35.15 -0.14 5.78
C VAL A 135 35.36 1.35 6.04
#